data_AF-A0A7G3LT99-F1
#
_entry.id   AF-A0A7G3LT99-F1
#
_cell.length_a   1.000
_cell.length_b   1.000
_cell.length_c   1.000
_cell.angle_alpha   90.00
_cell.angle_beta   90.00
_cell.angle_gamma   90.00
#
_symmetry.space_group_name_H-M   'P 1'
#
loop_
_entity.id
_entity.type
_entity.pdbx_description
1 polymer ?
#
loop_
_entity_poly.entity_id
_entity_poly.type
_entity_poly.pdbx_seq_one_letter_code
_entity_poly.pdbx_strand_id
1 'polypeptide(L)'
;MDEKVETLQKELQHVRKENNTLRLMLEVLSSKCTKLESHLQEINKKAEQKGILSNQVGSVPSLDASKRARLEFPTAKKPLQIFFRTHPNDDSLIIKDGYQWRKYGQKVTKDNDSPRAYFRCSMAPSCPAKKKTQQVDIRLHN
;
A
#
# COMPACT_ATOMS: atom_id res chain seq x y z
N MET A 1 -39.26 -32.24 9.52
CA MET A 1 -38.25 -32.34 8.45
C MET A 1 -38.10 -31.01 7.71
N ASP A 2 -39.14 -30.17 7.72
CA ASP A 2 -39.23 -28.94 6.95
C ASP A 2 -38.30 -27.82 7.43
N GLU A 3 -38.04 -27.71 8.74
CA GLU A 3 -37.16 -26.68 9.30
C GLU A 3 -35.71 -26.81 8.79
N LYS A 4 -35.17 -28.03 8.74
CA LYS A 4 -33.82 -28.27 8.18
C LYS A 4 -33.74 -27.95 6.69
N VAL A 5 -34.80 -28.23 5.94
CA VAL A 5 -34.87 -27.91 4.50
C VAL A 5 -34.87 -26.39 4.32
N GLU A 6 -35.62 -25.66 5.15
CA GLU A 6 -35.67 -24.21 5.11
C GLU A 6 -34.32 -23.57 5.49
N THR A 7 -33.63 -24.09 6.51
CA THR A 7 -32.27 -23.65 6.88
C THR A 7 -31.28 -23.83 5.73
N LEU A 8 -31.25 -25.03 5.13
CA LEU A 8 -30.36 -25.32 4.00
C LEU A 8 -30.66 -24.46 2.78
N GLN A 9 -31.94 -24.14 2.53
CA GLN A 9 -32.32 -23.21 1.46
C GLN A 9 -31.79 -21.80 1.71
N LYS A 10 -31.85 -21.30 2.95
CA LYS A 10 -31.29 -19.99 3.33
C LYS A 10 -29.77 -19.97 3.16
N GLU A 11 -29.08 -21.01 3.61
CA GLU A 11 -27.62 -21.15 3.44
C GLU A 11 -27.23 -21.19 1.96
N LEU A 12 -27.94 -21.97 1.14
CA LEU A 12 -27.69 -22.03 -0.30
C LEU A 12 -27.88 -20.67 -0.97
N GLN A 13 -28.92 -19.93 -0.59
CA GLN A 13 -29.13 -18.56 -1.10
C GLN A 13 -28.02 -17.60 -0.66
N HIS A 14 -27.55 -17.72 0.58
CA HIS A 14 -26.45 -16.93 1.09
C HIS A 14 -25.16 -17.20 0.30
N VAL A 15 -24.77 -18.45 0.17
CA VAL A 15 -23.59 -18.87 -0.61
C VAL A 15 -23.68 -18.44 -2.08
N ARG A 16 -24.88 -18.50 -2.68
CA ARG A 16 -25.10 -18.00 -4.05
C ARG A 16 -24.85 -16.49 -4.17
N LYS A 17 -25.26 -15.70 -3.18
CA LYS A 17 -25.01 -14.26 -3.16
C LYS A 17 -23.51 -13.98 -3.02
N GLU A 18 -22.84 -14.65 -2.09
CA GLU A 18 -21.39 -14.51 -1.91
C GLU A 18 -20.61 -14.88 -3.17
N ASN A 19 -20.94 -16.01 -3.80
CA ASN A 19 -20.32 -16.43 -5.06
C ASN A 19 -20.52 -15.40 -6.18
N ASN A 20 -21.71 -14.79 -6.27
CA ASN A 20 -21.93 -13.73 -7.24
C ASN A 20 -21.08 -12.49 -6.94
N THR A 21 -20.99 -12.08 -5.68
CA THR A 21 -20.12 -10.98 -5.25
C THR A 21 -18.65 -11.26 -5.57
N LEU A 22 -18.16 -12.46 -5.26
CA LEU A 22 -16.79 -12.88 -5.56
C LEU A 22 -16.51 -12.90 -7.06
N ARG A 23 -17.47 -13.34 -7.87
CA ARG A 23 -17.37 -13.31 -9.34
C ARG A 23 -17.21 -11.89 -9.86
N LEU A 24 -18.04 -10.95 -9.40
CA LEU A 24 -17.93 -9.53 -9.78
C LEU A 24 -16.59 -8.92 -9.34
N MET A 25 -16.12 -9.26 -8.14
CA MET A 25 -14.80 -8.84 -7.67
C MET A 25 -13.68 -9.38 -8.57
N LEU A 26 -13.78 -10.65 -8.98
CA LEU A 26 -12.80 -11.29 -9.86
C LEU A 26 -12.78 -10.64 -11.25
N GLU A 27 -13.94 -10.27 -11.79
CA GLU A 27 -14.05 -9.52 -13.06
C GLU A 27 -13.32 -8.17 -12.97
N VAL A 28 -13.55 -7.43 -11.89
CA VAL A 28 -12.86 -6.15 -11.63
C VAL A 28 -11.35 -6.35 -11.47
N LEU A 29 -10.92 -7.38 -10.75
CA LEU A 29 -9.50 -7.68 -10.56
C LEU A 29 -8.84 -8.08 -11.89
N SER A 30 -9.50 -8.94 -12.68
CA SER A 30 -9.03 -9.34 -14.01
C SER A 30 -8.83 -8.13 -14.93
N SER A 31 -9.82 -7.22 -14.97
CA SER A 31 -9.71 -5.96 -15.72
C SER A 31 -8.54 -5.08 -15.27
N LYS A 32 -8.27 -5.03 -13.95
CA LYS A 32 -7.11 -4.30 -13.43
C LYS A 32 -5.78 -4.96 -13.80
N CYS A 33 -5.71 -6.29 -13.76
CA CYS A 33 -4.50 -7.03 -14.13
C CYS A 33 -4.13 -6.82 -15.59
N THR A 34 -5.08 -6.95 -16.52
CA THR A 34 -4.82 -6.74 -17.96
C THR A 34 -4.34 -5.32 -18.25
N LYS A 35 -4.89 -4.31 -17.55
CA LYS A 35 -4.43 -2.92 -17.65
C LYS A 35 -3.02 -2.72 -17.10
N LEU A 36 -2.65 -3.41 -16.02
CA LEU A 36 -1.28 -3.36 -15.50
C LEU A 36 -0.30 -4.04 -16.45
N GLU A 37 -0.67 -5.18 -17.02
CA GLU A 37 0.14 -5.92 -17.99
C GLU A 37 0.43 -5.06 -19.24
N SER A 38 -0.57 -4.38 -19.79
CA SER A 38 -0.37 -3.48 -20.94
C SER A 38 0.58 -2.32 -20.59
N HIS A 39 0.47 -1.76 -19.39
CA HIS A 39 1.35 -0.68 -18.94
C HIS A 39 2.80 -1.16 -18.74
N LEU A 40 2.98 -2.38 -18.22
CA LEU A 40 4.31 -3.00 -18.11
C LEU A 40 4.94 -3.28 -19.48
N GLN A 41 4.14 -3.76 -20.45
CA GLN A 41 4.61 -3.93 -21.82
C GLN A 41 5.05 -2.60 -22.45
N GLU A 42 4.32 -1.52 -22.20
CA GLU A 42 4.68 -0.18 -22.69
C GLU A 42 5.99 0.32 -22.05
N ILE A 43 6.18 0.11 -20.75
CA ILE A 43 7.43 0.45 -20.04
C ILE A 43 8.60 -0.35 -20.63
N ASN A 44 8.42 -1.65 -20.87
CA ASN A 44 9.48 -2.49 -21.43
C ASN A 44 9.85 -2.05 -22.87
N LYS A 45 8.85 -1.77 -23.72
CA LYS A 45 9.10 -1.21 -25.06
C LYS A 45 9.84 0.13 -25.02
N LYS A 46 9.54 1.01 -24.06
CA LYS A 46 10.26 2.28 -23.86
C LYS A 46 11.71 2.06 -23.41
N ALA A 47 11.99 1.00 -22.64
CA ALA A 47 13.36 0.65 -22.24
C ALA A 47 14.18 0.13 -23.43
N GLU A 48 13.60 -0.73 -24.27
CA GLU A 48 14.25 -1.24 -25.50
C GLU A 48 14.58 -0.13 -26.50
N GLN A 49 13.66 0.82 -26.73
CA GLN A 49 13.93 1.98 -27.60
C GLN A 49 15.04 2.89 -27.07
N LYS A 50 15.25 2.95 -25.75
CA LYS A 50 16.31 3.75 -25.12
C LYS A 50 17.66 3.03 -25.13
N GLY A 51 17.68 1.70 -25.23
CA GLY A 51 18.88 0.87 -25.30
C GLY A 51 19.60 0.90 -26.67
N ILE A 52 18.92 1.30 -27.75
CA ILE A 52 19.48 1.29 -29.12
C ILE A 52 20.36 2.53 -29.42
N LEU A 53 20.30 3.59 -28.61
CA LEU A 53 21.06 4.83 -28.80
C LEU A 53 22.39 4.92 -28.02
N SER A 54 22.85 3.85 -27.36
CA SER A 54 24.09 3.86 -26.60
C SER A 54 24.99 2.72 -27.03
N ASN A 55 25.70 2.92 -28.14
CA ASN A 55 26.82 2.04 -28.52
C ASN A 55 27.81 2.78 -29.42
N GLN A 56 28.35 3.94 -28.99
CA GLN A 56 29.61 4.48 -29.52
C GLN A 56 30.38 5.28 -28.43
N VAL A 57 31.51 4.70 -28.01
CA VAL A 57 32.77 5.32 -27.51
C VAL A 57 32.84 5.89 -26.08
N GLY A 58 33.58 5.18 -25.21
CA GLY A 58 34.81 5.69 -24.58
C GLY A 58 34.78 6.42 -23.22
N SER A 59 35.45 5.79 -22.24
CA SER A 59 36.24 6.36 -21.12
C SER A 59 35.56 7.09 -19.95
N VAL A 60 35.84 6.58 -18.74
CA VAL A 60 35.61 7.20 -17.42
C VAL A 60 36.62 8.35 -17.21
N PRO A 61 36.22 9.46 -16.57
CA PRO A 61 36.73 9.69 -15.21
C PRO A 61 35.66 10.15 -14.22
N SER A 62 35.85 9.70 -12.99
CA SER A 62 35.19 10.13 -11.76
C SER A 62 35.08 11.65 -11.63
N LEU A 63 33.85 12.15 -11.46
CA LEU A 63 33.59 13.39 -10.73
C LEU A 63 32.37 13.19 -9.81
N ASP A 64 32.64 13.45 -8.54
CA ASP A 64 31.69 13.60 -7.44
C ASP A 64 30.51 14.50 -7.84
N ALA A 65 29.30 13.97 -7.68
CA ALA A 65 28.08 14.75 -7.76
C ALA A 65 27.06 14.19 -6.77
N SER A 66 27.29 14.53 -5.50
CA SER A 66 26.24 14.74 -4.51
C SER A 66 25.13 15.63 -5.10
N LYS A 67 24.16 15.02 -5.78
CA LYS A 67 22.83 15.55 -6.14
C LYS A 67 22.05 14.43 -6.83
N ARG A 68 21.52 13.47 -6.06
CA ARG A 68 20.38 12.68 -6.54
C ARG A 68 19.26 13.68 -6.80
N ALA A 69 19.01 13.99 -8.07
CA ALA A 69 17.83 14.72 -8.48
C ALA A 69 16.62 13.96 -7.94
N ARG A 70 16.04 14.50 -6.87
CA ARG A 70 14.74 14.10 -6.36
C ARG A 70 13.77 14.37 -7.50
N LEU A 71 13.28 13.31 -8.14
CA LEU A 71 12.11 13.41 -9.02
C LEU A 71 10.96 13.91 -8.14
N GLU A 72 10.76 15.22 -8.14
CA GLU A 72 9.59 15.87 -7.55
C GLU A 72 8.39 15.38 -8.36
N PHE A 73 7.73 14.34 -7.83
CA PHE A 73 6.42 13.95 -8.32
C PHE A 73 5.48 15.16 -8.16
N PRO A 74 4.76 15.58 -9.20
CA PRO A 74 3.81 16.68 -9.12
C PRO A 74 2.82 16.42 -7.97
N THR A 75 2.98 17.15 -6.87
CA THR A 75 2.15 16.99 -5.68
C THR A 75 0.89 17.82 -5.88
N ALA A 76 -0.03 17.31 -6.69
CA ALA A 76 -1.27 18.02 -7.02
C ALA A 76 -2.50 17.12 -6.95
N LYS A 77 -2.63 16.32 -5.87
CA LYS A 77 -3.91 15.84 -5.32
C LYS A 77 -3.73 15.64 -3.81
N LYS A 78 -4.67 16.08 -2.98
CA LYS A 78 -4.66 15.80 -1.53
C LYS A 78 -4.50 14.28 -1.35
N PRO A 79 -3.45 13.80 -0.65
CA PRO A 79 -3.27 12.36 -0.47
C PRO A 79 -4.48 11.81 0.28
N LEU A 80 -5.04 10.69 -0.20
CA LEU A 80 -6.09 9.97 0.51
C LEU A 80 -5.58 9.63 1.91
N GLN A 81 -6.20 10.23 2.93
CA GLN A 81 -5.85 10.02 4.33
C GLN A 81 -7.01 9.30 5.00
N ILE A 82 -6.70 8.18 5.65
CA ILE A 82 -7.67 7.36 6.37
C ILE A 82 -7.14 7.15 7.79
N PHE A 83 -8.05 7.15 8.77
CA PHE A 83 -7.73 6.93 10.18
C PHE A 83 -8.45 5.68 10.67
N PHE A 84 -7.74 4.85 11.43
CA PHE A 84 -8.27 3.64 12.04
C PHE A 84 -7.88 3.62 13.50
N ARG A 85 -8.80 3.19 14.37
CA ARG A 85 -8.52 2.90 15.77
C ARG A 85 -8.33 1.39 15.92
N THR A 86 -7.27 0.97 16.61
CA THR A 86 -7.04 -0.42 16.98
C THR A 86 -7.72 -0.74 18.31
N HIS A 87 -7.86 -2.04 18.60
CA HIS A 87 -8.41 -2.48 19.89
C HIS A 87 -7.50 -2.02 21.04
N PRO A 88 -8.04 -1.56 22.18
CA PRO A 88 -7.24 -1.02 23.30
C PRO A 88 -6.23 -2.01 23.91
N ASN A 89 -6.42 -3.31 23.71
CA ASN A 89 -5.48 -4.36 24.17
C ASN A 89 -4.37 -4.69 23.15
N ASP A 90 -4.33 -4.01 21.99
CA ASP A 90 -3.29 -4.19 20.98
C ASP A 90 -2.17 -3.18 21.20
N ASP A 91 -1.19 -3.56 22.02
CA ASP A 91 0.02 -2.76 22.31
C ASP A 91 1.02 -2.75 21.15
N SER A 92 0.73 -3.45 20.05
CA SER A 92 1.62 -3.50 18.89
C SER A 92 1.57 -2.20 18.09
N LEU A 93 2.73 -1.54 17.93
CA LEU A 93 2.90 -0.48 16.93
C LEU A 93 2.81 -0.99 15.48
N ILE A 94 2.74 -2.31 15.28
CA ILE A 94 2.64 -2.99 13.99
C ILE A 94 1.20 -3.46 13.78
N ILE A 95 0.44 -2.70 13.00
CA ILE A 95 -0.92 -3.06 12.57
C ILE A 95 -0.84 -4.00 11.36
N LYS A 96 -1.49 -5.16 11.44
CA LYS A 96 -1.60 -6.16 10.37
C LYS A 96 -2.65 -5.74 9.31
N ASP A 97 -2.36 -4.70 8.54
CA ASP A 97 -3.24 -4.16 7.49
C ASP A 97 -2.97 -4.76 6.10
N GLY A 98 -2.16 -5.83 5.99
CA GLY A 98 -1.81 -6.49 4.74
C GLY A 98 -0.70 -5.79 3.93
N TYR A 99 -0.23 -4.62 4.37
CA TYR A 99 0.88 -3.92 3.75
C TYR A 99 2.19 -4.17 4.48
N GLN A 100 3.30 -4.15 3.74
CA GLN A 100 4.64 -4.21 4.33
C GLN A 100 5.16 -2.81 4.61
N TRP A 101 5.44 -2.55 5.88
CA TRP A 101 5.90 -1.26 6.38
C TRP A 101 7.33 -1.35 6.91
N ARG A 102 8.18 -0.37 6.54
CA ARG A 102 9.50 -0.16 7.16
C ARG A 102 9.46 1.09 8.01
N LYS A 103 9.80 0.98 9.29
CA LYS A 103 9.97 2.12 10.19
C LYS A 103 11.18 2.93 9.73
N TYR A 104 11.03 4.24 9.65
CA TYR A 104 12.14 5.15 9.31
C TYR A 104 12.40 6.20 10.39
N GLY A 105 11.49 6.34 11.36
CA GLY A 105 11.66 7.30 12.44
C GLY A 105 10.62 7.14 13.54
N GLN A 106 10.90 7.78 14.67
CA GLN A 106 10.01 7.89 15.82
C GLN A 106 10.18 9.28 16.44
N LYS A 107 9.08 9.90 16.84
CA LYS A 107 9.07 11.17 17.57
C LYS A 107 8.39 10.99 18.92
N VAL A 108 9.07 11.38 19.98
CA VAL A 108 8.51 11.57 21.31
C VAL A 108 8.36 13.07 21.52
N THR A 109 7.26 13.50 22.14
CA THR A 109 7.02 14.91 22.48
C THR A 109 6.90 15.05 23.99
N LYS A 110 7.37 16.15 24.55
CA LYS A 110 7.35 16.39 26.01
C LYS A 110 5.94 16.32 26.61
N ASP A 111 4.93 16.66 25.82
CA ASP A 111 3.53 16.71 26.25
C ASP A 111 2.75 15.41 25.94
N ASN A 112 3.42 14.37 25.41
CA ASN A 112 2.78 13.09 25.09
C ASN A 112 3.77 11.95 25.24
N ASP A 113 3.63 11.20 26.33
CA ASP A 113 4.47 10.07 26.69
C ASP A 113 4.39 8.92 25.66
N SER A 114 3.36 8.90 24.82
CA SER A 114 3.21 7.87 23.80
C SER A 114 3.99 8.21 22.51
N PRO A 115 5.05 7.45 22.18
CA PRO A 115 5.86 7.70 20.99
C PRO A 115 5.04 7.58 19.70
N ARG A 116 5.23 8.53 18.78
CA ARG A 116 4.68 8.48 17.42
C ARG A 116 5.68 7.84 16.48
N ALA A 117 5.32 6.69 15.89
CA ALA A 117 6.16 5.98 14.93
C ALA A 117 5.76 6.30 13.48
N TYR A 118 6.76 6.39 12.60
CA TYR A 118 6.60 6.72 11.19
C TYR A 118 7.11 5.60 10.29
N PHE A 119 6.30 5.25 9.30
CA PHE A 119 6.57 4.15 8.39
C PHE A 119 6.43 4.57 6.92
N ARG A 120 7.24 3.92 6.08
CA ARG A 120 7.14 3.98 4.61
C ARG A 120 6.85 2.59 4.06
N CYS A 121 6.15 2.53 2.94
CA CYS A 121 5.93 1.27 2.24
C CYS A 121 7.25 0.61 1.84
N SER A 122 7.29 -0.70 1.98
CA SER A 122 8.48 -1.53 1.73
C SER A 122 8.48 -2.21 0.36
N MET A 123 7.33 -2.26 -0.31
CA MET A 123 7.14 -3.06 -1.53
C MET A 123 7.74 -2.46 -2.78
N ALA A 124 7.87 -1.13 -2.86
CA ALA A 124 8.51 -0.45 -3.99
C ALA A 124 9.30 0.78 -3.52
N PRO A 125 10.53 1.02 -4.03
CA PRO A 125 11.36 2.16 -3.63
C PRO A 125 10.69 3.53 -3.83
N SER A 126 9.79 3.64 -4.81
CA SER A 126 9.07 4.87 -5.16
C SER A 126 7.62 4.91 -4.64
N CYS A 127 7.21 3.99 -3.77
CA CYS A 127 5.85 3.98 -3.25
C CYS A 127 5.59 5.22 -2.35
N PRO A 128 4.55 6.04 -2.63
CA PRO A 128 4.29 7.27 -1.88
C PRO A 128 3.56 7.02 -0.55
N ALA A 129 3.12 5.78 -0.28
CA ALA A 129 2.33 5.45 0.90
C ALA A 129 3.13 5.63 2.20
N LYS A 130 2.53 6.36 3.15
CA LYS A 130 3.10 6.67 4.46
C LYS A 130 2.08 6.33 5.54
N LYS A 131 2.57 5.82 6.68
CA LYS A 131 1.74 5.48 7.84
C LYS A 131 2.33 6.11 9.10
N LYS A 132 1.44 6.57 9.96
CA LYS A 132 1.75 7.08 11.30
C LYS A 132 0.99 6.24 12.30
N THR A 133 1.67 5.71 13.31
CA THR A 133 1.03 5.03 14.43
C THR A 133 1.39 5.76 15.71
N GLN A 134 0.44 5.79 16.62
CA GLN A 134 0.61 6.34 17.95
C GLN A 134 -0.33 5.60 18.87
N GLN A 135 0.21 5.05 19.95
CA GLN A 135 -0.62 4.52 21.03
C GLN A 135 -1.23 5.70 21.78
N VAL A 136 -2.53 5.69 22.00
CA VAL A 136 -3.19 6.72 22.80
C VAL A 136 -3.55 6.11 24.14
N ASP A 137 -3.07 6.71 25.23
CA ASP A 137 -3.56 6.31 26.55
C ASP A 137 -4.98 6.86 26.73
N ILE A 138 -5.96 5.95 26.73
CA ILE A 138 -7.37 6.27 26.91
C ILE A 138 -7.73 6.52 28.37
N ARG A 139 -6.81 6.31 29.32
CA ARG A 139 -7.07 6.47 30.77
C ARG A 139 -6.85 7.90 31.28
N LEU A 140 -6.23 8.78 30.48
CA LEU A 140 -5.93 10.16 30.86
C LEU A 140 -7.06 11.17 30.58
N HIS A 141 -8.23 10.72 30.11
CA HIS A 141 -9.36 11.59 29.73
C HIS A 141 -10.66 11.33 30.53
N ASN A 142 -10.56 10.70 31.69
CA ASN A 142 -11.67 10.58 32.66
C ASN A 142 -11.36 11.38 33.92
#